data_AF-A0A534J2Z7-F1
#
_entry.id   AF-A0A534J2Z7-F1
#
_cell.length_a   1.000
_cell.length_b   1.000
_cell.length_c   1.000
_cell.angle_alpha   90.00
_cell.angle_beta   90.00
_cell.angle_gamma   90.00
#
_symmetry.space_group_name_H-M   'P 1'
#
loop_
_entity.id
_entity.type
_entity.pdbx_description
1 polymer ?
#
loop_
_entity_poly.entity_id
_entity_poly.type
_entity_poly.pdbx_seq_one_letter_code
_entity_poly.pdbx_strand_id
1 'polypeptide(L)' 'MSILIRDVQVEGDVTQVYIEGNRIAEIGKKREADTVIDGKGKIALPGFVNLHTHAAMTLFR' A
#
# COMPACT_ATOMS: atom_id res chain seq x y z
N MET A 1 -14.90 -5.14 3.19
CA MET A 1 -13.64 -5.59 2.54
C MET A 1 -12.49 -4.97 3.29
N SER A 2 -11.66 -5.82 3.87
CA SER A 2 -10.50 -5.48 4.69
C SER A 2 -9.24 -6.08 4.09
N ILE A 3 -8.14 -5.33 4.14
CA ILE A 3 -6.84 -5.74 3.61
C ILE A 3 -5.81 -5.58 4.72
N LEU A 4 -4.97 -6.60 4.92
CA LEU A 4 -3.78 -6.52 5.75
C LEU A 4 -2.54 -6.64 4.87
N ILE A 5 -1.66 -5.65 4.91
CA ILE A 5 -0.30 -5.78 4.40
C ILE A 5 0.58 -6.16 5.60
N ARG A 6 1.07 -7.40 5.66
CA ARG A 6 1.87 -7.90 6.79
C ARG A 6 3.37 -7.79 6.53
N ASP A 7 4.13 -7.68 7.62
CA ASP A 7 5.59 -7.74 7.64
C ASP A 7 6.26 -6.77 6.64
N VAL A 8 5.69 -5.58 6.47
CA VAL A 8 6.12 -4.55 5.51
C VAL A 8 6.86 -3.42 6.21
N GLN A 9 7.89 -2.87 5.59
CA GLN A 9 8.60 -1.72 6.14
C GLN A 9 7.79 -0.42 5.95
N VAL A 10 7.58 0.34 7.02
CA VAL A 10 6.98 1.68 7.04
C VAL A 10 7.88 2.57 7.89
N GLU A 11 8.35 3.70 7.34
CA GLU A 11 9.21 4.67 8.05
C GLU A 11 10.48 4.10 8.73
N GLY A 12 10.95 2.93 8.28
CA GLY A 12 12.14 2.27 8.83
C GLY A 12 11.83 1.04 9.69
N ASP A 13 10.60 0.89 10.16
CA ASP A 13 10.18 -0.22 11.01
C ASP A 13 9.40 -1.28 10.21
N VAL A 14 9.66 -2.56 10.49
CA VAL A 14 8.86 -3.66 9.96
C VAL A 14 7.57 -3.76 10.76
N THR A 15 6.46 -3.51 10.09
CA THR A 15 5.13 -3.39 10.70
C THR A 15 4.06 -3.95 9.75
N GLN A 16 2.80 -3.61 10.02
CA GLN A 16 1.64 -4.10 9.27
C GLN A 16 0.65 -2.96 9.12
N VAL A 17 0.03 -2.88 7.96
CA VAL A 17 -0.93 -1.84 7.62
C VAL A 17 -2.28 -2.51 7.44
N TYR A 18 -3.24 -2.14 8.28
CA TYR A 18 -4.61 -2.61 8.21
C TYR A 18 -5.49 -1.56 7.53
N ILE A 19 -6.16 -1.98 6.46
CA ILE A 19 -6.97 -1.14 5.59
C ILE A 19 -8.41 -1.64 5.66
N GLU A 20 -9.33 -0.71 5.86
CA GLU A 20 -10.77 -0.97 5.84
C GLU A 20 -11.42 -0.08 4.78
N GLY A 21 -12.05 -0.69 3.78
CA GLY A 21 -12.60 0.04 2.63
C GLY A 21 -11.51 0.83 1.89
N ASN A 22 -11.54 2.15 2.00
CA ASN A 22 -10.60 3.07 1.34
C ASN A 22 -9.72 3.86 2.33
N ARG A 23 -9.61 3.42 3.59
CA ARG A 23 -8.82 4.11 4.62
C ARG A 23 -7.84 3.16 5.29
N ILE A 24 -6.68 3.70 5.65
CA ILE A 24 -5.78 3.05 6.60
C ILE A 24 -6.44 3.19 7.98
N ALA A 25 -6.94 2.09 8.50
CA ALA A 25 -7.63 2.07 9.79
C ALA A 25 -6.65 1.91 10.95
N GLU A 26 -5.53 1.21 10.76
CA GLU A 26 -4.51 1.03 11.80
C GLU A 26 -3.15 0.64 11.21
N ILE A 27 -2.07 0.97 11.94
CA ILE A 27 -0.70 0.53 11.66
C ILE A 27 -0.13 -0.09 12.94
N GLY A 28 0.55 -1.24 12.84
CA GLY A 28 1.31 -1.83 13.96
C GLY A 28 0.70 -3.05 14.64
N LYS A 29 -0.59 -3.34 14.45
CA LYS A 29 -1.23 -4.50 15.08
C LYS A 29 -1.56 -5.61 14.07
N LYS A 30 -1.33 -6.87 14.50
CA LYS A 30 -1.84 -8.05 13.81
C LYS A 30 -3.37 -8.05 13.89
N ARG A 31 -4.02 -8.28 12.76
CA ARG A 31 -5.46 -8.55 12.68
C ARG A 31 -5.72 -9.59 11.60
N GLU A 32 -6.89 -10.20 11.68
CA GLU A 32 -7.43 -10.93 10.52
C GLU A 32 -8.05 -9.93 9.54
N ALA A 33 -7.97 -10.27 8.26
CA ALA A 33 -8.51 -9.47 7.17
C ALA A 33 -9.00 -10.39 6.06
N ASP A 34 -9.94 -9.90 5.25
CA ASP A 34 -10.47 -10.65 4.10
C ASP A 34 -9.37 -10.98 3.09
N THR A 35 -8.39 -10.09 2.94
CA THR A 35 -7.23 -10.25 2.05
C THR A 35 -5.95 -9.95 2.79
N VAL A 36 -4.95 -10.83 2.66
CA VAL A 36 -3.62 -10.65 3.25
C VAL A 36 -2.57 -10.59 2.15
N ILE A 37 -1.75 -9.53 2.18
CA ILE A 37 -0.63 -9.31 1.28
C ILE A 37 0.67 -9.46 2.08
N ASP A 38 1.58 -10.31 1.61
CA ASP A 38 2.89 -10.50 2.23
C ASP A 38 3.89 -9.43 1.75
N GLY A 39 4.24 -8.51 2.64
CA GLY A 39 5.17 -7.41 2.40
C GLY A 39 6.60 -7.70 2.83
N LYS A 40 6.95 -8.94 3.22
CA LYS A 40 8.28 -9.25 3.75
C LYS A 40 9.40 -8.83 2.78
N GLY A 41 10.33 -8.04 3.31
CA GLY A 41 11.47 -7.50 2.54
C GLY A 41 11.08 -6.41 1.54
N LYS A 42 9.87 -5.84 1.66
CA LYS A 42 9.38 -4.72 0.84
C LYS A 42 9.09 -3.50 1.71
N ILE A 43 9.02 -2.34 1.06
CA ILE A 43 8.65 -1.06 1.68
C ILE A 43 7.25 -0.65 1.21
N ALA A 44 6.42 -0.18 2.14
CA ALA A 44 5.16 0.47 1.84
C ALA A 44 5.40 1.97 1.70
N LEU A 45 5.04 2.51 0.54
CA LEU A 45 5.13 3.93 0.24
C LEU A 45 3.73 4.46 -0.10
N PRO A 46 3.47 5.75 0.12
CA PRO A 46 2.31 6.40 -0.47
C PRO A 46 2.31 6.20 -1.99
N GLY A 47 1.12 6.17 -2.59
CA GLY A 47 0.99 6.16 -4.04
C GLY A 47 1.71 7.36 -4.66
N PHE A 48 2.51 7.11 -5.68
CA PHE A 48 3.25 8.19 -6.35
C PHE A 48 2.30 9.14 -7.08
N VAL A 49 2.59 10.44 -6.99
CA VAL A 49 1.84 11.49 -7.67
C VAL A 49 2.59 11.88 -8.94
N ASN A 50 2.02 11.59 -10.10
CA ASN A 50 2.54 12.06 -11.38
C ASN A 50 2.01 13.47 -11.66
N LEU A 51 2.89 14.47 -11.57
CA LEU A 51 2.52 15.88 -11.66
C LEU A 51 2.31 16.38 -13.10
N HIS A 52 2.82 15.69 -14.11
CA HIS A 52 2.70 16.12 -15.50
C HIS A 52 2.76 14.92 -16.44
N THR A 53 1.73 14.75 -17.28
CA THR A 53 1.71 13.71 -18.31
C THR A 53 0.90 14.16 -19.52
N HIS A 54 1.22 13.57 -20.68
CA HIS A 54 0.42 13.66 -21.88
C HIS A 54 -0.15 12.28 -22.22
N ALA A 55 -1.04 11.77 -21.36
CA ALA A 55 -1.54 10.40 -21.45
C ALA A 55 -2.20 10.07 -22.80
N ALA A 56 -2.92 11.02 -23.41
CA ALA A 56 -3.56 10.82 -24.72
C ALA A 56 -2.57 10.70 -25.89
N MET A 57 -1.32 11.15 -25.71
CA MET A 57 -0.30 11.14 -26.75
C MET A 57 0.70 9.99 -26.59
N THR A 58 0.60 9.17 -25.53
CA THR A 58 1.58 8.12 -25.23
C THR A 58 1.75 7.09 -26.35
N LEU A 59 0.71 6.83 -27.15
CA LEU A 59 0.76 5.85 -28.25
C LEU A 59 1.01 6.46 -29.64
N PHE A 60 1.07 7.79 -29.76
CA PHE A 60 1.40 8.45 -31.03
C PHE A 60 2.92 8.67 -31.08
N ARG A 61 3.58 8.11 -32.10
CA ARG A 61 5.03 8.20 -32.34
C ARG A 61 5.35 9.24 -33.39
#